data_AF-A0A167UVZ7-F1
#
_entry.id   AF-A0A167UVZ7-F1
#
_cell.length_a   1.000
_cell.length_b   1.000
_cell.length_c   1.000
_cell.angle_alpha   90.00
_cell.angle_beta   90.00
_cell.angle_gamma   90.00
#
_symmetry.space_group_name_H-M   'P 1'
#
loop_
_entity.id
_entity.type
_entity.pdbx_description
1 polymer ?
#
loop_
_entity_poly.entity_id
_entity_poly.type
_entity_poly.pdbx_seq_one_letter_code
_entity_poly.pdbx_strand_id
1 'polypeptide(L)'
;MLALCTQGLLLRTTVRNADGTKTKTRAFNEVTRVRREVEANVRSYRRARKAILALSTDPALPKQYQPIGKGDLRTADVTDERRLGQSTDNLAWFWKLGAEKAGKHEWTEEFYRVSWLRAKARKSRWWEEGIIISHEMLFVILFHVHEAELWKERARASGDLEGKRAFAYRMMLVAERRAEVARKGFAGKVVDTNWDRE
;
A
#
# COMPACT_ATOMS: atom_id res chain seq x y z
N MET A 1 -24.44 0.75 -2.03
CA MET A 1 -23.16 0.04 -2.22
C MET A 1 -21.96 0.99 -2.18
N LEU A 2 -22.01 2.15 -2.83
CA LEU A 2 -20.97 3.19 -2.74
C LEU A 2 -20.60 3.58 -1.30
N ALA A 3 -21.60 3.70 -0.41
CA ALA A 3 -21.39 4.02 1.01
C ALA A 3 -20.51 3.01 1.76
N LEU A 4 -20.52 1.72 1.40
CA LEU A 4 -19.61 0.76 2.01
C LEU A 4 -18.18 1.03 1.55
N CYS A 5 -17.95 1.15 0.24
CA CYS A 5 -16.61 1.44 -0.30
C CYS A 5 -16.02 2.74 0.27
N THR A 6 -16.83 3.81 0.36
CA THR A 6 -16.39 5.08 0.94
C THR A 6 -16.05 4.97 2.42
N GLN A 7 -16.78 4.18 3.21
CA GLN A 7 -16.47 3.93 4.61
C GLN A 7 -15.07 3.32 4.78
N GLY A 8 -14.73 2.33 3.95
CA GLY A 8 -13.43 1.65 3.98
C GLY A 8 -12.29 2.55 3.53
N LEU A 9 -12.54 3.37 2.50
CA LEU A 9 -11.59 4.35 2.02
C LEU A 9 -11.26 5.39 3.10
N LEU A 10 -12.27 5.97 3.76
CA LEU A 10 -12.09 6.96 4.83
C LEU A 10 -11.29 6.39 6.01
N LEU A 11 -11.57 5.15 6.43
CA LEU A 11 -10.78 4.50 7.49
C LEU A 11 -9.28 4.43 7.17
N ARG A 12 -8.92 4.33 5.88
CA ARG A 12 -7.52 4.23 5.43
C ARG A 12 -6.87 5.58 5.17
N THR A 13 -7.59 6.51 4.57
CA THR A 13 -7.01 7.77 4.11
C THR A 13 -7.12 8.87 5.16
N THR A 14 -8.24 8.96 5.87
CA THR A 14 -8.48 10.04 6.83
C THR A 14 -8.16 9.61 8.24
N VAL A 15 -8.64 8.44 8.69
CA VAL A 15 -8.43 7.99 10.08
C VAL A 15 -6.99 7.59 10.35
N ARG A 16 -6.35 6.84 9.43
CA ARG A 16 -4.96 6.37 9.62
C ARG A 16 -3.93 7.50 9.57
N ASN A 17 -4.19 8.53 8.78
CA ASN A 17 -3.30 9.68 8.60
C ASN A 17 -3.64 10.85 9.55
N ALA A 18 -4.63 10.69 10.43
CA ALA A 18 -5.01 11.74 11.37
C ALA A 18 -4.07 11.76 12.58
N ASP A 19 -3.32 12.86 12.71
CA ASP A 19 -2.43 13.10 13.84
C ASP A 19 -3.03 14.05 14.86
N GLY A 20 -2.99 13.65 16.13
CA GLY A 20 -3.60 14.38 17.25
C GLY A 20 -5.08 14.05 17.50
N THR A 21 -5.61 14.53 18.61
CA THR A 21 -6.95 14.14 19.08
C THR A 21 -8.08 14.75 18.23
N LYS A 22 -7.99 16.04 17.88
CA LYS A 22 -9.05 16.76 17.17
C LYS A 22 -9.28 16.23 15.74
N THR A 23 -8.20 15.98 15.01
CA THR A 23 -8.21 15.43 13.64
C THR A 23 -8.78 14.01 13.63
N LYS A 24 -8.40 13.18 14.60
CA LYS A 24 -8.98 11.84 14.79
C LYS A 24 -10.47 11.90 15.04
N THR A 25 -10.94 12.76 15.96
CA THR A 25 -12.38 12.93 16.21
C THR A 25 -13.13 13.34 14.94
N ARG A 26 -12.58 14.26 14.15
CA ARG A 26 -13.17 14.67 12.86
C ARG A 26 -13.21 13.51 11.87
N ALA A 27 -12.12 12.78 11.71
CA ALA A 27 -12.06 11.62 10.81
C ALA A 27 -13.08 10.53 11.21
N PHE A 28 -13.22 10.25 12.50
CA PHE A 28 -14.24 9.32 13.00
C PHE A 28 -15.68 9.83 12.82
N ASN A 29 -15.91 11.14 12.92
CA ASN A 29 -17.22 11.72 12.64
C ASN A 29 -17.62 11.52 11.17
N GLU A 30 -16.68 11.65 10.24
CA GLU A 30 -16.93 11.38 8.81
C GLU A 30 -17.25 9.90 8.55
N VAL A 31 -16.50 8.99 9.16
CA VAL A 31 -16.78 7.54 9.08
C VAL A 31 -18.16 7.23 9.67
N THR A 32 -18.51 7.86 10.79
CA THR A 32 -19.82 7.68 11.43
C THR A 32 -20.97 8.16 10.55
N ARG A 33 -20.78 9.27 9.82
CA ARG A 33 -21.77 9.78 8.86
C ARG A 33 -22.03 8.75 7.74
N VAL A 34 -20.97 8.22 7.14
CA VAL A 34 -21.10 7.19 6.09
C VAL A 34 -21.73 5.91 6.64
N ARG A 35 -21.34 5.50 7.85
CA ARG A 35 -21.94 4.33 8.51
C ARG A 35 -23.45 4.48 8.71
N ARG A 36 -23.94 5.68 9.08
CA ARG A 36 -25.38 5.95 9.18
C ARG A 36 -26.09 5.79 7.85
N GLU A 37 -25.46 6.17 6.75
CA GLU A 37 -25.96 5.98 5.39
C GLU A 37 -26.03 4.50 5.01
N VAL A 38 -24.99 3.73 5.33
CA VAL A 38 -24.99 2.26 5.18
C VAL A 38 -26.16 1.64 5.95
N GLU A 39 -26.34 2.02 7.22
CA GLU A 39 -27.43 1.50 8.04
C GLU A 39 -28.81 1.91 7.52
N ALA A 40 -28.96 3.12 6.97
CA ALA A 40 -30.20 3.57 6.33
C ALA A 40 -30.54 2.71 5.10
N ASN A 41 -29.54 2.45 4.25
CA ASN A 41 -29.67 1.57 3.09
C ASN A 41 -30.04 0.13 3.50
N VAL A 42 -29.42 -0.40 4.55
CA VAL A 42 -29.75 -1.73 5.10
C VAL A 42 -31.18 -1.78 5.63
N ARG A 43 -31.65 -0.73 6.34
CA ARG A 43 -33.04 -0.65 6.80
C ARG A 43 -34.03 -0.62 5.63
N SER A 44 -33.73 0.19 4.61
CA SER A 44 -34.55 0.28 3.40
C SER A 44 -34.65 -1.08 2.71
N TYR A 45 -33.51 -1.77 2.52
CA TYR A 45 -33.46 -3.12 1.97
C TYR A 45 -34.29 -4.12 2.78
N ARG A 46 -34.15 -4.13 4.11
CA ARG A 46 -34.92 -5.03 4.99
C ARG A 46 -36.43 -4.81 4.86
N ARG A 47 -36.86 -3.55 4.76
CA ARG A 47 -38.27 -3.20 4.53
C ARG A 47 -38.76 -3.73 3.17
N ALA A 48 -38.00 -3.46 2.11
CA ALA A 48 -38.33 -3.95 0.77
C ALA A 48 -38.38 -5.49 0.72
N ARG A 49 -37.40 -6.17 1.32
CA ARG A 49 -37.38 -7.64 1.41
C ARG A 49 -38.61 -8.18 2.15
N LYS A 50 -39.02 -7.56 3.25
CA LYS A 50 -40.24 -7.96 3.98
C LYS A 50 -41.48 -7.84 3.10
N ALA A 51 -41.59 -6.76 2.32
CA ALA A 51 -42.69 -6.58 1.38
C ALA A 51 -42.67 -7.62 0.25
N ILE A 52 -41.50 -7.90 -0.33
CA ILE A 52 -41.32 -8.94 -1.36
C ILE A 52 -41.77 -10.29 -0.82
N LEU A 53 -41.29 -10.68 0.37
CA LEU A 53 -41.67 -11.96 0.97
C LEU A 53 -43.17 -12.07 1.31
N ALA A 54 -43.84 -10.95 1.56
CA ALA A 54 -45.27 -10.94 1.84
C ALA A 54 -46.14 -10.96 0.57
N LEU A 55 -45.63 -10.43 -0.54
CA LEU A 55 -46.38 -10.25 -1.78
C LEU A 55 -46.03 -11.27 -2.86
N SER A 56 -44.84 -11.88 -2.82
CA SER A 56 -44.36 -12.75 -3.88
C SER A 56 -44.74 -14.21 -3.66
N THR A 57 -45.37 -14.83 -4.65
CA THR A 57 -45.64 -16.28 -4.71
C THR A 57 -44.46 -17.05 -5.34
N ASP A 58 -43.50 -16.36 -5.95
CA ASP A 58 -42.36 -16.98 -6.63
C ASP A 58 -41.28 -17.48 -5.63
N PRO A 59 -40.98 -18.80 -5.61
CA PRO A 59 -39.97 -19.38 -4.72
C PRO A 59 -38.52 -18.99 -5.04
N ALA A 60 -38.24 -18.35 -6.19
CA ALA A 60 -36.89 -17.93 -6.58
C ALA A 60 -36.43 -16.62 -5.90
N LEU A 61 -37.37 -15.68 -5.68
CA LEU A 61 -37.07 -14.36 -5.08
C LEU A 61 -36.43 -14.44 -3.68
N PRO A 62 -36.90 -15.29 -2.75
CA PRO A 62 -36.27 -15.44 -1.43
C PRO A 62 -34.82 -15.96 -1.49
N LYS A 63 -34.46 -16.75 -2.52
CA LYS A 63 -33.10 -17.26 -2.73
C LYS A 63 -32.16 -16.17 -3.25
N GLN A 64 -32.67 -15.29 -4.11
CA GLN A 64 -31.91 -14.18 -4.67
C GLN A 64 -31.69 -13.05 -3.65
N TYR A 65 -32.70 -12.74 -2.83
CA TYR A 65 -32.66 -11.67 -1.83
C TYR A 65 -32.44 -12.23 -0.41
N GLN A 66 -31.17 -12.45 -0.06
CA GLN A 66 -30.80 -13.02 1.24
C GLN A 66 -30.82 -11.97 2.38
N PRO A 67 -30.96 -12.38 3.65
CA PRO A 67 -30.84 -11.45 4.77
C PRO A 67 -29.41 -10.88 4.86
N ILE A 68 -29.30 -9.56 5.10
CA ILE A 68 -27.99 -8.90 5.33
C ILE A 68 -27.59 -9.07 6.80
N GLY A 69 -26.55 -9.86 7.03
CA GLY A 69 -25.89 -10.05 8.31
C GLY A 69 -24.81 -9.00 8.60
N LYS A 70 -24.23 -9.05 9.81
CA LYS A 70 -23.10 -8.17 10.18
C LYS A 70 -21.82 -8.52 9.40
N GLY A 71 -21.64 -9.79 9.03
CA GLY A 71 -20.51 -10.25 8.23
C GLY A 71 -20.51 -9.66 6.82
N ASP A 72 -21.69 -9.55 6.20
CA ASP A 72 -21.88 -9.01 4.85
C ASP A 72 -21.54 -7.51 4.72
N LEU A 73 -21.53 -6.80 5.85
CA LEU A 73 -21.21 -5.37 5.91
C LEU A 73 -19.72 -5.09 6.10
N ARG A 74 -18.87 -6.12 6.11
CA ARG A 74 -17.43 -5.95 6.19
C ARG A 74 -16.92 -5.26 4.93
N THR A 75 -16.30 -4.10 5.12
CA THR A 75 -15.76 -3.29 4.05
C THR A 75 -14.37 -3.72 3.58
N ALA A 76 -13.71 -4.57 4.38
CA ALA A 76 -12.34 -4.99 4.15
C ALA A 76 -12.17 -5.68 2.79
N ASP A 77 -13.16 -6.42 2.31
CA ASP A 77 -13.01 -7.28 1.13
C ASP A 77 -12.90 -6.52 -0.19
N VAL A 78 -13.47 -5.31 -0.26
CA VAL A 78 -13.46 -4.47 -1.48
C VAL A 78 -12.38 -3.41 -1.45
N THR A 79 -11.94 -3.00 -0.26
CA THR A 79 -11.05 -1.84 -0.09
C THR A 79 -9.66 -2.20 0.42
N ASP A 80 -9.46 -3.40 0.99
CA ASP A 80 -8.19 -3.88 1.53
C ASP A 80 -7.47 -4.88 0.62
N GLU A 81 -6.78 -4.36 -0.39
CA GLU A 81 -5.95 -5.16 -1.29
C GLU A 81 -4.68 -5.74 -0.65
N ARG A 82 -4.36 -5.38 0.60
CA ARG A 82 -3.14 -5.80 1.31
C ARG A 82 -3.43 -6.90 2.33
N ARG A 83 -4.69 -7.34 2.46
CA ARG A 83 -5.11 -8.34 3.42
C ARG A 83 -4.66 -9.74 2.97
N LEU A 84 -3.88 -10.41 3.81
CA LEU A 84 -3.54 -11.83 3.64
C LEU A 84 -4.82 -12.68 3.75
N GLY A 85 -4.96 -13.71 2.91
CA GLY A 85 -6.11 -14.61 2.92
C GLY A 85 -7.35 -14.11 2.17
N GLN A 86 -7.23 -13.06 1.35
CA GLN A 86 -8.36 -12.55 0.55
C GLN A 86 -8.89 -13.57 -0.48
N SER A 87 -8.06 -14.53 -0.93
CA SER A 87 -8.46 -15.60 -1.85
C SER A 87 -9.45 -16.60 -1.23
N THR A 88 -9.53 -16.66 0.10
CA THR A 88 -10.46 -17.54 0.83
C THR A 88 -11.73 -16.80 1.27
N ASP A 89 -11.73 -15.46 1.21
CA ASP A 89 -12.88 -14.67 1.65
C ASP A 89 -13.92 -14.58 0.51
N ASN A 90 -15.16 -14.87 0.83
CA ASN A 90 -16.25 -14.86 -0.14
C ASN A 90 -16.97 -13.51 -0.04
N LEU A 91 -17.03 -12.75 -1.14
CA LEU A 91 -17.77 -11.48 -1.14
C LEU A 91 -19.23 -11.71 -0.71
N ALA A 92 -19.76 -10.76 0.05
CA ALA A 92 -21.16 -10.74 0.46
C ALA A 92 -22.09 -10.98 -0.74
N TRP A 93 -23.15 -11.76 -0.52
CA TRP A 93 -24.04 -12.25 -1.58
C TRP A 93 -24.61 -11.13 -2.46
N PHE A 94 -24.84 -9.93 -1.91
CA PHE A 94 -25.40 -8.80 -2.63
C PHE A 94 -24.45 -8.20 -3.66
N TRP A 95 -23.14 -8.47 -3.57
CA TRP A 95 -22.18 -8.12 -4.62
C TRP A 95 -22.34 -9.01 -5.86
N LYS A 96 -22.90 -10.22 -5.69
CA LYS A 96 -23.20 -11.16 -6.79
C LYS A 96 -24.55 -10.87 -7.45
N LEU A 97 -25.32 -9.94 -6.88
CA LEU A 97 -26.65 -9.58 -7.36
C LEU A 97 -26.54 -8.76 -8.65
N GLY A 98 -27.14 -9.24 -9.74
CA GLY A 98 -27.04 -8.62 -11.07
C GLY A 98 -25.99 -9.26 -11.99
N ALA A 99 -25.06 -10.05 -11.44
CA ALA A 99 -24.11 -10.85 -12.23
C ALA A 99 -24.82 -11.90 -13.10
N GLU A 100 -26.04 -12.33 -12.74
CA GLU A 100 -26.81 -13.28 -13.55
C GLU A 100 -27.30 -12.70 -14.88
N LYS A 101 -27.49 -11.37 -14.98
CA LYS A 101 -27.86 -10.71 -16.25
C LYS A 101 -26.65 -10.41 -17.15
N ALA A 102 -25.46 -10.29 -16.56
CA ALA A 102 -24.21 -10.03 -17.27
C ALA A 102 -23.43 -11.33 -17.58
N GLY A 103 -24.03 -12.51 -17.37
CA GLY A 103 -23.29 -13.76 -17.33
C GLY A 103 -22.48 -13.83 -16.04
N LYS A 104 -22.81 -14.82 -15.18
CA LYS A 104 -22.24 -14.97 -13.84
C LYS A 104 -20.71 -14.98 -13.81
N HIS A 105 -20.09 -15.33 -14.94
CA HIS A 105 -18.64 -15.43 -15.15
C HIS A 105 -18.00 -14.05 -15.37
N GLU A 106 -18.55 -13.19 -16.23
CA GLU A 106 -17.87 -12.00 -16.76
C GLU A 106 -17.56 -10.96 -15.68
N TRP A 107 -18.54 -10.63 -14.84
CA TRP A 107 -18.34 -9.64 -13.77
C TRP A 107 -17.39 -10.16 -12.67
N THR A 108 -17.51 -11.43 -12.29
CA THR A 108 -16.60 -12.02 -11.30
C THR A 108 -15.18 -12.15 -11.84
N GLU A 109 -15.05 -12.49 -13.12
CA GLU A 109 -13.78 -12.63 -13.81
C GLU A 109 -13.06 -11.29 -13.91
N GLU A 110 -13.75 -10.21 -14.28
CA GLU A 110 -13.16 -8.87 -14.29
C GLU A 110 -12.74 -8.40 -12.89
N PHE A 111 -13.54 -8.66 -11.85
CA PHE A 111 -13.15 -8.34 -10.47
C PHE A 111 -11.87 -9.09 -10.05
N TYR A 112 -11.80 -10.41 -10.30
CA TYR A 112 -10.62 -11.21 -9.99
C TYR A 112 -9.41 -10.85 -10.85
N ARG A 113 -9.62 -10.52 -12.13
CA ARG A 113 -8.59 -10.06 -13.07
C ARG A 113 -7.96 -8.75 -12.57
N VAL A 114 -8.77 -7.77 -12.18
CA VAL A 114 -8.27 -6.50 -11.62
C VAL A 114 -7.51 -6.76 -10.32
N SER A 115 -8.04 -7.61 -9.44
CA SER A 115 -7.36 -7.99 -8.19
C SER A 115 -5.99 -8.64 -8.45
N TRP A 116 -5.93 -9.59 -9.40
CA TRP A 116 -4.70 -10.24 -9.82
C TRP A 116 -3.70 -9.26 -10.44
N LEU A 117 -4.15 -8.36 -11.33
CA LEU A 117 -3.28 -7.34 -11.94
C LEU A 117 -2.66 -6.43 -10.88
N ARG A 118 -3.43 -6.01 -9.88
CA ARG A 118 -2.92 -5.20 -8.75
C ARG A 118 -1.92 -5.98 -7.91
N ALA A 119 -2.18 -7.25 -7.63
CA ALA A 119 -1.24 -8.11 -6.90
C ALA A 119 0.07 -8.33 -7.69
N LYS A 120 -0.03 -8.57 -9.00
CA LYS A 120 1.12 -8.69 -9.91
C LYS A 120 1.95 -7.41 -9.93
N ALA A 121 1.31 -6.25 -10.16
CA ALA A 121 1.98 -4.95 -10.17
C ALA A 121 2.73 -4.69 -8.85
N ARG A 122 2.16 -5.09 -7.71
CA ARG A 122 2.82 -4.98 -6.41
C ARG A 122 4.03 -5.89 -6.27
N LYS A 123 3.93 -7.15 -6.70
CA LYS A 123 5.06 -8.07 -6.73
C LYS A 123 6.19 -7.50 -7.59
N SER A 124 5.86 -6.99 -8.78
CA SER A 124 6.82 -6.33 -9.68
C SER A 124 7.49 -5.14 -9.00
N ARG A 125 6.71 -4.25 -8.38
CA ARG A 125 7.24 -3.10 -7.65
C ARG A 125 8.17 -3.49 -6.50
N TRP A 126 7.81 -4.49 -5.69
CA TRP A 126 8.67 -4.94 -4.59
C TRP A 126 9.98 -5.55 -5.10
N TRP A 127 9.92 -6.25 -6.24
CA TRP A 127 11.12 -6.76 -6.89
C TRP A 127 12.01 -5.63 -7.40
N GLU A 128 11.43 -4.61 -8.04
CA GLU A 128 12.13 -3.39 -8.45
C GLU A 128 12.75 -2.65 -7.26
N GLU A 129 12.00 -2.44 -6.18
CA GLU A 129 12.48 -1.79 -4.95
C GLU A 129 13.68 -2.55 -4.36
N GLY A 130 13.69 -3.89 -4.40
CA GLY A 130 14.84 -4.69 -3.97
C GLY A 130 16.11 -4.43 -4.80
N ILE A 131 15.95 -4.26 -6.11
CA ILE A 131 17.06 -3.91 -7.01
C ILE A 131 17.52 -2.48 -6.78
N ILE A 132 16.59 -1.53 -6.64
CA ILE A 132 16.91 -0.12 -6.42
C ILE A 132 17.67 0.05 -5.10
N ILE A 133 17.18 -0.55 -4.01
CA ILE A 133 17.81 -0.43 -2.69
C ILE A 133 19.25 -0.97 -2.69
N SER A 134 19.49 -2.08 -3.39
CA SER A 134 20.85 -2.64 -3.46
C SER A 134 21.81 -1.75 -4.26
N HIS A 135 21.33 -1.05 -5.29
CA HIS A 135 22.09 -0.01 -5.99
C HIS A 135 22.25 1.27 -5.16
N GLU A 136 21.23 1.71 -4.43
CA GLU A 136 21.32 2.88 -3.53
C GLU A 136 22.38 2.65 -2.44
N MET A 137 22.44 1.45 -1.87
CA MET A 137 23.50 1.07 -0.92
C MET A 137 24.89 1.15 -1.56
N LEU A 138 25.04 0.72 -2.82
CA LEU A 138 26.29 0.88 -3.57
C LEU A 138 26.65 2.36 -3.75
N PHE A 139 25.68 3.17 -4.18
CA PHE A 139 25.89 4.59 -4.44
C PHE A 139 26.28 5.35 -3.17
N VAL A 140 25.76 5.00 -2.00
CA VAL A 140 26.21 5.59 -0.73
C VAL A 140 27.68 5.31 -0.47
N ILE A 141 28.15 4.08 -0.73
CA ILE A 141 29.56 3.72 -0.58
C ILE A 141 30.42 4.52 -1.57
N LEU A 142 30.04 4.49 -2.86
CA LEU A 142 30.78 5.18 -3.93
C LEU A 142 30.82 6.68 -3.72
N PHE A 143 29.73 7.28 -3.25
CA PHE A 143 29.65 8.69 -2.92
C PHE A 143 30.68 9.08 -1.86
N HIS A 144 30.78 8.33 -0.77
CA HIS A 144 31.75 8.64 0.28
C HIS A 144 33.20 8.38 -0.13
N VAL A 145 33.45 7.39 -1.00
CA VAL A 145 34.77 7.19 -1.61
C VAL A 145 35.15 8.38 -2.49
N HIS A 146 34.22 8.83 -3.33
CA HIS A 146 34.42 10.01 -4.18
C HIS A 146 34.60 11.29 -3.34
N GLU A 147 33.81 11.46 -2.28
CA GLU A 147 33.93 12.56 -1.33
C GLU A 147 35.33 12.60 -0.69
N ALA A 148 35.88 11.45 -0.31
CA ALA A 148 37.25 11.36 0.22
C ALA A 148 38.29 11.84 -0.80
N GLU A 149 38.21 11.40 -2.06
CA GLU A 149 39.16 11.81 -3.10
C GLU A 149 39.04 13.31 -3.39
N LEU A 150 37.83 13.88 -3.43
CA LEU A 150 37.64 15.32 -3.57
C LEU A 150 38.30 16.11 -2.44
N TRP A 151 38.19 15.64 -1.19
CA TRP A 151 38.84 16.31 -0.05
C TRP A 151 40.37 16.20 -0.12
N LYS A 152 40.88 15.08 -0.61
CA LYS A 152 42.31 14.86 -0.83
C LYS A 152 42.87 15.76 -1.94
N GLU A 153 42.13 15.95 -3.03
CA GLU A 153 42.47 16.93 -4.07
C GLU A 153 42.48 18.36 -3.53
N ARG A 154 41.48 18.74 -2.72
CA ARG A 154 41.45 20.05 -2.05
C ARG A 154 42.64 20.24 -1.11
N ALA A 155 43.06 19.19 -0.39
CA ALA A 155 44.25 19.24 0.45
C ALA A 155 45.53 19.50 -0.37
N ARG A 156 45.67 18.84 -1.53
CA ARG A 156 46.78 19.06 -2.48
C ARG A 156 46.77 20.48 -3.07
N ALA A 157 45.58 21.00 -3.38
CA ALA A 157 45.41 22.35 -3.93
C ALA A 157 45.55 23.48 -2.89
N SER A 158 45.75 23.16 -1.60
CA SER A 158 45.78 24.16 -0.52
C SER A 158 47.05 25.02 -0.47
N GLY A 159 48.08 24.72 -1.27
CA GLY A 159 49.36 25.44 -1.27
C GLY A 159 50.02 25.44 0.11
N ASP A 160 50.53 26.60 0.56
CA ASP A 160 51.19 26.76 1.86
C ASP A 160 50.23 26.98 3.04
N LEU A 161 48.91 26.99 2.81
CA LEU A 161 47.91 27.21 3.85
C LEU A 161 47.70 25.93 4.69
N GLU A 162 48.56 25.74 5.69
CA GLU A 162 48.58 24.54 6.54
C GLU A 162 47.24 24.24 7.23
N GLY A 163 46.54 25.26 7.72
CA GLY A 163 45.22 25.07 8.35
C GLY A 163 44.15 24.52 7.39
N LYS A 164 44.15 24.98 6.13
CA LYS A 164 43.21 24.46 5.10
C LYS A 164 43.54 23.03 4.72
N ARG A 165 44.84 22.74 4.57
CA ARG A 165 45.34 21.39 4.28
C ARG A 165 45.00 20.40 5.40
N ALA A 166 45.22 20.76 6.66
CA ALA A 166 44.89 19.93 7.81
C ALA A 166 43.37 19.66 7.92
N PHE A 167 42.54 20.68 7.68
CA PHE A 167 41.09 20.52 7.67
C PHE A 167 40.62 19.61 6.53
N ALA A 168 41.17 19.78 5.32
CA ALA A 168 40.82 18.96 4.16
C ALA A 168 41.18 17.48 4.38
N TYR A 169 42.36 17.18 4.96
CA TYR A 169 42.72 15.81 5.33
C TYR A 169 41.80 15.23 6.42
N ARG A 170 41.39 16.03 7.41
CA ARG A 170 40.40 15.59 8.39
C ARG A 170 39.08 15.18 7.73
N MET A 171 38.60 15.97 6.77
CA MET A 171 37.35 15.68 6.06
C MET A 171 37.47 14.44 5.16
N MET A 172 38.62 14.24 4.51
CA MET A 172 38.94 12.99 3.79
C MET A 172 38.79 11.78 4.71
N LEU A 173 39.44 11.78 5.89
CA LEU A 173 39.37 10.68 6.86
C LEU A 173 37.95 10.42 7.37
N VAL A 174 37.13 11.47 7.54
CA VAL A 174 35.72 11.33 7.92
C VAL A 174 34.92 10.63 6.81
N ALA A 175 35.14 11.01 5.55
CA ALA A 175 34.47 10.40 4.41
C ALA A 175 34.91 8.93 4.22
N GLU A 176 36.20 8.63 4.37
CA GLU A 176 36.72 7.25 4.35
C GLU A 176 36.07 6.39 5.44
N ARG A 177 35.98 6.90 6.67
CA ARG A 177 35.31 6.19 7.77
C ARG A 177 33.83 5.93 7.47
N ARG A 178 33.11 6.89 6.87
CA ARG A 178 31.71 6.71 6.45
C ARG A 178 31.59 5.63 5.38
N ALA A 179 32.48 5.63 4.38
CA ALA A 179 32.51 4.58 3.35
C ALA A 179 32.76 3.20 3.97
N GLU A 180 33.68 3.08 4.93
CA GLU A 180 33.98 1.81 5.61
C GLU A 180 32.78 1.31 6.44
N VAL A 181 32.13 2.20 7.20
CA VAL A 181 30.92 1.86 7.96
C VAL A 181 29.80 1.42 7.03
N ALA A 182 29.60 2.12 5.91
CA ALA A 182 28.61 1.74 4.90
C ALA A 182 28.92 0.37 4.29
N ARG A 183 30.18 0.09 3.91
CA ARG A 183 30.60 -1.22 3.39
C ARG A 183 30.30 -2.35 4.38
N LYS A 184 30.63 -2.14 5.66
CA LYS A 184 30.36 -3.13 6.72
C LYS A 184 28.85 -3.32 6.94
N GLY A 185 28.08 -2.22 6.97
CA GLY A 185 26.63 -2.26 7.19
C GLY A 185 25.83 -2.86 6.04
N PHE A 186 26.33 -2.72 4.80
CA PHE A 186 25.69 -3.21 3.58
C PHE A 186 26.26 -4.53 3.06
N ALA A 187 27.23 -5.13 3.74
CA ALA A 187 27.84 -6.39 3.34
C ALA A 187 26.76 -7.47 3.03
N GLY A 188 26.86 -8.09 1.85
CA GLY A 188 25.90 -9.09 1.36
C GLY A 188 24.53 -8.56 0.91
N LYS A 189 24.32 -7.23 0.87
CA LYS A 189 23.07 -6.58 0.45
C LYS A 189 23.24 -5.66 -0.76
N VAL A 190 24.47 -5.31 -1.09
CA VAL A 190 24.82 -4.53 -2.28
C VAL A 190 24.80 -5.44 -3.51
N VAL A 191 24.47 -4.89 -4.67
CA VAL A 191 24.65 -5.60 -5.95
C VAL A 191 26.10 -6.00 -6.11
N ASP A 192 26.37 -7.23 -6.55
CA ASP A 192 27.72 -7.68 -6.90
C ASP A 192 28.28 -6.76 -7.99
N THR A 193 29.34 -6.02 -7.67
CA THR A 193 30.00 -5.10 -8.60
C THR A 193 30.96 -5.78 -9.56
N ASN A 194 30.86 -7.11 -9.74
CA ASN A 194 31.62 -7.85 -10.75
C ASN A 194 31.03 -7.56 -12.14
N TRP A 195 31.15 -6.32 -12.59
CA TRP A 195 30.81 -5.88 -13.95
C TRP A 195 31.93 -6.18 -14.97
N ASP A 196 33.06 -6.75 -14.51
CA ASP A 196 34.23 -7.10 -15.33
C ASP A 196 34.23 -8.57 -15.82
N ARG A 197 33.07 -9.22 -15.87
CA ARG A 197 32.90 -10.57 -16.45
C ARG A 197 31.83 -10.57 -17.55
N GLU A 198 32.07 -9.79 -18.60
CA GLU A 198 31.54 -10.02 -19.96
C GLU A 198 32.60 -9.63 -20.99
#